data_AF-A0A432RCM1-F1
#
_entry.id   AF-A0A432RCM1-F1
#
_cell.length_a   1.000
_cell.length_b   1.000
_cell.length_c   1.000
_cell.angle_alpha   90.00
_cell.angle_beta   90.00
_cell.angle_gamma   90.00
#
_symmetry.space_group_name_H-M   'P 1'
#
loop_
_entity.id
_entity.type
_entity.pdbx_description
1 polymer ?
#
loop_
_entity_poly.entity_id
_entity_poly.type
_entity_poly.pdbx_seq_one_letter_code
_entity_poly.pdbx_strand_id
1 'polypeptide(L)'
;MSGSSLASVTNQRLDAARRLLQQATEMDNDWMTQSLESSALFQLRSGLNGLLQEVKTSYSLPAALDLDSLLQAANAKGISVPVLNELALLKNNGQSWLSQLHIAFQAALDCQVANQSYGEGVELIGRGSDAGTSTKYILSSLTELVLRYREDAAEY
;
A
#
# COMPACT_ATOMS: atom_id res chain seq x y z
N MET A 1 -0.30 -22.78 -11.24
CA MET A 1 -1.42 -22.88 -10.27
C MET A 1 -1.36 -21.79 -9.19
N SER A 2 -1.05 -20.53 -9.52
CA SER A 2 -0.60 -19.54 -8.51
C SER A 2 -1.27 -18.17 -8.56
N GLY A 3 -2.06 -17.83 -9.59
CA GLY A 3 -2.69 -16.50 -9.70
C GLY A 3 -3.81 -16.27 -8.67
N SER A 4 -4.67 -17.27 -8.46
CA SER A 4 -5.81 -17.16 -7.53
C SER A 4 -5.39 -17.06 -6.06
N SER A 5 -4.28 -17.71 -5.67
CA SER A 5 -3.75 -17.60 -4.30
C SER A 5 -3.13 -16.22 -4.04
N LEU A 6 -2.46 -15.63 -5.02
CA LEU A 6 -1.90 -14.28 -4.91
C LEU A 6 -2.98 -13.22 -4.83
N ALA A 7 -4.01 -13.30 -5.69
CA ALA A 7 -5.14 -12.40 -5.64
C ALA A 7 -5.87 -12.43 -4.28
N SER A 8 -5.99 -13.63 -3.70
CA SER A 8 -6.54 -13.82 -2.35
C SER A 8 -5.70 -13.11 -1.28
N VAL A 9 -4.38 -13.22 -1.33
CA VAL A 9 -3.48 -12.54 -0.36
C VAL A 9 -3.61 -11.03 -0.47
N THR A 10 -3.60 -10.46 -1.67
CA THR A 10 -3.78 -9.01 -1.87
C THR A 10 -5.12 -8.54 -1.31
N ASN A 11 -6.21 -9.27 -1.56
CA ASN A 11 -7.53 -8.94 -1.02
C ASN A 11 -7.56 -9.00 0.51
N GLN A 12 -6.96 -10.02 1.11
CA GLN A 12 -6.87 -10.12 2.57
C GLN A 12 -6.17 -8.90 3.18
N ARG A 13 -5.13 -8.37 2.53
CA ARG A 13 -4.43 -7.15 2.97
C ARG A 13 -5.31 -5.91 2.85
N LEU A 14 -5.99 -5.73 1.73
CA LEU A 14 -6.90 -4.59 1.53
C LEU A 14 -8.09 -4.64 2.50
N ASP A 15 -8.67 -5.81 2.74
CA ASP A 15 -9.77 -5.99 3.67
C ASP A 15 -9.32 -5.80 5.13
N ALA A 16 -8.12 -6.25 5.49
CA ALA A 16 -7.55 -5.97 6.80
C ALA A 16 -7.36 -4.46 7.02
N ALA A 17 -6.79 -3.74 6.03
CA ALA A 17 -6.66 -2.29 6.08
C ALA A 17 -8.02 -1.60 6.26
N ARG A 18 -9.04 -2.03 5.51
CA ARG A 18 -10.41 -1.50 5.61
C ARG A 18 -10.98 -1.67 7.02
N ARG A 19 -10.86 -2.86 7.61
CA ARG A 19 -11.37 -3.15 8.96
C ARG A 19 -10.67 -2.31 10.02
N LEU A 20 -9.34 -2.15 9.92
CA LEU A 20 -8.57 -1.32 10.85
C LEU A 20 -9.01 0.14 10.80
N LEU A 21 -9.23 0.69 9.61
CA LEU A 21 -9.71 2.08 9.45
C LEU A 21 -11.16 2.28 9.91
N GLN A 22 -12.00 1.27 9.72
CA GLN A 22 -13.37 1.29 10.25
C GLN A 22 -13.32 1.30 11.79
N GLN A 23 -12.56 0.37 12.38
CA GLN A 23 -12.38 0.31 13.82
C GLN A 23 -11.82 1.63 14.38
N ALA A 24 -10.84 2.24 13.71
CA ALA A 24 -10.28 3.53 14.11
C ALA A 24 -11.33 4.66 14.13
N THR A 25 -12.36 4.59 13.29
CA THR A 25 -13.46 5.57 13.25
C THR A 25 -14.47 5.34 14.39
N GLU A 26 -14.57 4.12 14.91
CA GLU A 26 -15.48 3.74 16.00
C GLU A 26 -14.86 3.98 17.40
N MET A 27 -13.56 4.27 17.47
CA MET A 27 -12.84 4.48 18.72
C MET A 27 -12.70 5.96 19.07
N ASP A 28 -13.00 6.30 20.32
CA ASP A 28 -12.91 7.66 20.88
C ASP A 28 -11.53 7.94 21.52
N ASN A 29 -10.57 7.01 21.38
CA ASN A 29 -9.24 7.06 22.00
C ASN A 29 -8.15 7.36 20.98
N ASP A 30 -7.61 8.59 21.00
CA ASP A 30 -6.61 9.08 20.04
C ASP A 30 -5.41 8.16 19.81
N TRP A 31 -4.84 7.60 20.89
CA TRP A 31 -3.66 6.73 20.78
C TRP A 31 -3.95 5.40 20.05
N MET A 32 -5.15 4.86 20.26
CA MET A 32 -5.56 3.60 19.65
C MET A 32 -5.93 3.82 18.19
N THR A 33 -6.60 4.93 17.88
CA THR A 33 -6.87 5.38 16.52
C THR A 33 -5.58 5.49 15.71
N GLN A 34 -4.55 6.14 16.25
CA GLN A 34 -3.25 6.26 15.57
C GLN A 34 -2.57 4.89 15.34
N SER A 35 -2.66 3.97 16.30
CA SER A 35 -2.11 2.61 16.18
C SER A 35 -2.80 1.80 15.08
N LEU A 36 -4.13 1.90 14.99
CA LEU A 36 -4.94 1.24 13.98
C LEU A 36 -4.68 1.82 12.59
N GLU A 37 -4.57 3.14 12.46
CA GLU A 37 -4.22 3.81 11.20
C GLU A 37 -2.82 3.42 10.72
N SER A 38 -1.83 3.40 11.62
CA SER A 38 -0.49 2.91 11.30
C SER A 38 -0.52 1.46 10.83
N SER A 39 -1.23 0.59 11.55
CA SER A 39 -1.41 -0.81 11.16
C SER A 39 -2.06 -0.94 9.78
N ALA A 40 -3.02 -0.08 9.46
CA ALA A 40 -3.65 -0.04 8.13
C ALA A 40 -2.64 0.33 7.05
N LEU A 41 -1.74 1.30 7.29
CA LEU A 41 -0.66 1.65 6.34
C LEU A 41 0.27 0.46 6.06
N PHE A 42 0.62 -0.33 7.07
CA PHE A 42 1.40 -1.56 6.87
C PHE A 42 0.65 -2.58 6.00
N GLN A 43 -0.65 -2.75 6.22
CA GLN A 43 -1.48 -3.63 5.38
C GLN A 43 -1.57 -3.10 3.94
N LEU A 44 -1.70 -1.79 3.72
CA LEU A 44 -1.71 -1.18 2.39
C LEU A 44 -0.38 -1.35 1.66
N ARG A 45 0.75 -1.13 2.35
CA ARG A 45 2.08 -1.38 1.78
C ARG A 45 2.27 -2.85 1.40
N SER A 46 1.75 -3.77 2.22
CA SER A 46 1.73 -5.21 1.93
C SER A 46 0.83 -5.55 0.75
N GLY A 47 -0.35 -4.92 0.64
CA GLY A 47 -1.27 -5.05 -0.49
C GLY A 47 -0.64 -4.61 -1.80
N LEU A 48 0.10 -3.48 -1.81
CA LEU A 48 0.87 -3.04 -2.99
C LEU A 48 1.92 -4.08 -3.41
N ASN A 49 2.64 -4.68 -2.45
CA ASN A 49 3.57 -5.77 -2.77
C ASN A 49 2.84 -7.00 -3.33
N GLY A 50 1.65 -7.30 -2.81
CA GLY A 50 0.77 -8.34 -3.33
C GLY A 50 0.42 -8.10 -4.81
N LEU A 51 0.00 -6.88 -5.15
CA LEU A 51 -0.27 -6.48 -6.53
C LEU A 51 0.97 -6.64 -7.42
N LEU A 52 2.14 -6.15 -7.00
CA LEU A 52 3.38 -6.32 -7.77
C LEU A 52 3.72 -7.81 -8.00
N GLN A 53 3.43 -8.67 -7.01
CA GLN A 53 3.66 -10.10 -7.12
C GLN A 53 2.66 -10.78 -8.06
N GLU A 54 1.39 -10.36 -8.04
CA GLU A 54 0.39 -10.76 -9.04
C GLU A 54 0.87 -10.41 -10.44
N VAL A 55 1.24 -9.15 -10.68
CA VAL A 55 1.72 -8.66 -11.99
C VAL A 55 2.95 -9.43 -12.46
N LYS A 56 3.95 -9.57 -11.58
CA LYS A 56 5.16 -10.35 -11.85
C LYS A 56 4.81 -11.77 -12.32
N THR A 57 3.84 -12.40 -11.65
CA THR A 57 3.43 -13.78 -11.93
C THR A 57 2.64 -13.87 -13.25
N SER A 58 1.67 -13.00 -13.46
CA SER A 58 0.82 -12.98 -14.66
C SER A 58 1.62 -12.76 -15.94
N TYR A 59 2.57 -11.81 -15.92
CA TYR A 59 3.44 -11.52 -17.08
C TYR A 59 4.76 -12.33 -17.08
N SER A 60 4.92 -13.25 -16.12
CA SER A 60 6.11 -14.09 -15.94
C SER A 60 7.43 -13.28 -15.97
N LEU A 61 7.48 -12.15 -15.25
CA LEU A 61 8.62 -11.23 -15.25
C LEU A 61 9.77 -11.76 -14.38
N PRO A 62 10.97 -12.01 -14.94
CA PRO A 62 12.11 -12.56 -14.19
C PRO A 62 12.89 -11.45 -13.45
N ALA A 63 12.23 -10.73 -12.55
CA ALA A 63 12.80 -9.58 -11.83
C ALA A 63 12.61 -9.68 -10.31
N ALA A 64 13.33 -8.85 -9.55
CA ALA A 64 13.06 -8.63 -8.14
C ALA A 64 11.65 -8.02 -7.93
N LEU A 65 11.10 -8.14 -6.71
CA LEU A 65 9.77 -7.63 -6.38
C LEU A 65 9.85 -6.13 -6.01
N ASP A 66 10.13 -5.31 -7.01
CA ASP A 66 10.10 -3.86 -6.93
C ASP A 66 9.68 -3.26 -8.27
N LEU A 67 9.11 -2.06 -8.24
CA LEU A 67 8.51 -1.44 -9.42
C LEU A 67 9.53 -1.22 -10.55
N ASP A 68 10.73 -0.74 -10.24
CA ASP A 68 11.72 -0.38 -11.26
C ASP A 68 12.27 -1.63 -11.95
N SER A 69 12.56 -2.70 -11.19
CA SER A 69 12.98 -3.99 -11.75
C SER A 69 11.89 -4.63 -12.61
N LEU A 70 10.63 -4.55 -12.20
CA LEU A 70 9.51 -5.09 -12.98
C LEU A 70 9.29 -4.33 -14.29
N LEU A 71 9.41 -3.00 -14.26
CA LEU A 71 9.38 -2.17 -15.48
C LEU A 71 10.53 -2.51 -16.43
N GLN A 72 11.74 -2.65 -15.92
CA GLN A 72 12.90 -3.06 -16.73
C GLN A 72 12.70 -4.45 -17.35
N ALA A 73 12.17 -5.41 -16.60
CA ALA A 73 11.87 -6.74 -17.12
C ALA A 73 10.76 -6.74 -18.17
N ALA A 74 9.72 -5.92 -18.01
CA ALA A 74 8.66 -5.77 -19.01
C ALA A 74 9.21 -5.16 -20.31
N ASN A 75 10.02 -4.09 -20.20
CA ASN A 75 10.69 -3.46 -21.33
C ASN A 75 11.66 -4.43 -22.05
N ALA A 76 12.43 -5.22 -21.31
CA ALA A 76 13.34 -6.23 -21.88
C ALA A 76 12.59 -7.33 -22.65
N LYS A 77 11.34 -7.63 -22.26
CA LYS A 77 10.44 -8.54 -22.99
C LYS A 77 9.69 -7.87 -24.15
N GLY A 78 9.80 -6.55 -24.30
CA GLY A 78 9.06 -5.79 -25.30
C GLY A 78 7.55 -5.74 -25.04
N ILE A 79 7.11 -5.95 -23.80
CA ILE A 79 5.69 -5.87 -23.42
C ILE A 79 5.43 -4.61 -22.59
N SER A 80 4.25 -4.02 -22.80
CA SER A 80 3.76 -2.93 -21.96
C SER A 80 2.80 -3.49 -20.92
N VAL A 81 3.01 -3.13 -19.65
CA VAL A 81 2.14 -3.55 -18.55
C VAL A 81 1.46 -2.28 -17.98
N PRO A 82 0.18 -2.03 -18.29
CA PRO A 82 -0.49 -0.77 -17.96
C PRO A 82 -0.37 -0.37 -16.48
N VAL A 83 -0.61 -1.31 -15.57
CA VAL A 83 -0.54 -1.07 -14.12
C VAL A 83 0.87 -0.66 -13.65
N LEU A 84 1.94 -1.21 -14.24
CA LEU A 84 3.31 -0.81 -13.90
C LEU A 84 3.61 0.60 -14.40
N ASN A 85 3.14 0.94 -15.61
CA ASN A 85 3.30 2.28 -16.16
C ASN A 85 2.53 3.33 -15.34
N GLU A 86 1.30 3.03 -14.92
CA GLU A 86 0.52 3.90 -14.04
C GLU A 86 1.22 4.11 -12.70
N LEU A 87 1.73 3.03 -12.07
CA LEU A 87 2.51 3.13 -10.84
C LEU A 87 3.80 3.95 -11.02
N ALA A 88 4.46 3.86 -12.18
CA ALA A 88 5.64 4.67 -12.48
C ALA A 88 5.32 6.18 -12.53
N LEU A 89 4.22 6.53 -13.19
CA LEU A 89 3.73 7.92 -13.24
C LEU A 89 3.37 8.43 -11.84
N LEU A 90 2.66 7.61 -11.06
CA LEU A 90 2.31 7.96 -9.68
C LEU A 90 3.55 8.13 -8.80
N LYS A 91 4.55 7.27 -8.93
CA LYS A 91 5.81 7.37 -8.17
C LYS A 91 6.56 8.69 -8.46
N ASN A 92 6.50 9.18 -9.71
CA ASN A 92 7.14 10.44 -10.10
C ASN A 92 6.32 11.68 -9.69
N ASN A 93 5.05 11.51 -9.33
CA ASN A 93 4.20 12.57 -8.83
C ASN A 93 4.23 12.59 -7.29
N GLY A 94 4.90 13.58 -6.70
CA GLY A 94 5.02 13.71 -5.24
C GLY A 94 3.69 13.90 -4.50
N GLN A 95 2.61 14.28 -5.20
CA GLN A 95 1.27 14.45 -4.64
C GLN A 95 0.37 13.22 -4.84
N SER A 96 0.87 12.16 -5.48
CA SER A 96 0.08 10.94 -5.70
C SER A 96 -0.19 10.17 -4.41
N TRP A 97 -1.25 9.36 -4.41
CA TRP A 97 -1.54 8.43 -3.31
C TRP A 97 -0.37 7.46 -3.06
N LEU A 98 0.40 7.09 -4.10
CA LEU A 98 1.54 6.18 -3.96
C LEU A 98 2.70 6.85 -3.24
N SER A 99 2.98 8.12 -3.57
CA SER A 99 3.97 8.93 -2.86
C SER A 99 3.55 9.17 -1.41
N GLN A 100 2.27 9.49 -1.18
CA GLN A 100 1.70 9.63 0.17
C GLN A 100 1.84 8.33 0.99
N LEU A 101 1.56 7.17 0.39
CA LEU A 101 1.74 5.87 1.05
C LEU A 101 3.20 5.65 1.46
N HIS A 102 4.17 5.90 0.58
CA HIS A 102 5.58 5.73 0.93
C HIS A 102 6.03 6.69 2.02
N ILE A 103 5.63 7.96 1.96
CA ILE A 103 5.96 8.97 2.97
C ILE A 103 5.36 8.59 4.33
N ALA A 104 4.06 8.26 4.36
CA ALA A 104 3.36 7.89 5.59
C ALA A 104 3.92 6.59 6.20
N PHE A 105 4.22 5.59 5.37
CA PHE A 105 4.83 4.34 5.80
C PHE A 105 6.23 4.54 6.39
N GLN A 106 7.07 5.36 5.75
CA GLN A 106 8.40 5.69 6.28
C GLN A 106 8.30 6.43 7.62
N ALA A 107 7.41 7.43 7.71
CA ALA A 107 7.19 8.17 8.95
C ALA A 107 6.65 7.27 10.09
N ALA A 108 5.86 6.24 9.76
CA ALA A 108 5.40 5.26 10.74
C ALA A 108 6.53 4.37 11.27
N LEU A 109 7.45 3.94 10.39
CA LEU A 109 8.65 3.18 10.79
C LEU A 109 9.57 4.01 11.69
N ASP A 110 9.87 5.25 11.29
CA ASP A 110 10.79 6.12 12.04
C ASP A 110 10.25 6.42 13.45
N CYS A 111 8.93 6.59 13.60
CA CYS A 111 8.27 6.73 14.90
C CYS A 111 8.38 5.51 15.79
N GLN A 112 8.26 4.30 15.23
CA GLN A 112 8.42 3.08 16.00
C GLN A 112 9.85 2.92 16.51
N VAL A 113 10.85 3.37 15.73
CA VAL A 113 12.26 3.38 16.16
C VAL A 113 12.48 4.41 17.27
N ALA A 114 11.92 5.62 17.14
CA ALA A 114 12.03 6.66 18.15
C ALA A 114 11.33 6.29 19.48
N ASN A 115 10.14 5.67 19.43
CA ASN A 115 9.41 5.27 20.64
C ASN A 115 10.09 4.15 21.46
N GLN A 116 11.07 3.43 20.90
CA GLN A 116 11.89 2.49 21.67
C GLN A 116 12.93 3.20 22.57
N SER A 117 13.11 4.52 22.41
CA SER A 117 14.15 5.30 23.12
C SER A 117 13.63 6.22 24.23
N TYR A 118 12.30 6.35 24.42
CA TYR A 118 11.74 7.30 25.38
C TYR A 118 11.02 6.58 26.53
N GLY A 119 11.56 6.77 27.74
CA GLY A 119 10.89 6.48 29.01
C GLY A 119 9.69 7.40 29.23
N GLU A 120 8.83 7.00 30.17
CA GLU A 120 7.57 7.64 30.58
C GLU A 120 7.60 9.18 30.53
N GLY A 121 6.61 9.78 29.85
CA GLY A 121 6.16 11.14 30.18
C GLY A 121 6.28 12.22 29.11
N VAL A 122 6.37 11.90 27.81
CA VAL A 122 6.23 12.94 26.77
C VAL A 122 4.87 12.81 26.10
N GLU A 123 3.93 13.68 26.48
CA GLU A 123 2.71 13.93 25.72
C GLU A 123 3.09 14.36 24.30
N LEU A 124 2.88 13.46 23.33
CA LEU A 124 3.00 13.76 21.90
C LEU A 124 1.83 14.67 21.47
N ILE A 125 1.91 15.95 21.85
CA ILE A 125 1.06 17.00 21.30
C ILE A 125 1.44 17.19 19.83
N GLY A 126 0.48 16.97 18.93
CA GLY A 126 0.50 17.59 17.60
C GLY A 126 1.05 16.72 16.47
N ARG A 127 0.46 15.54 16.24
CA ARG A 127 0.27 15.10 14.85
C ARG A 127 -1.18 15.37 14.50
N GLY A 128 -1.42 16.32 13.61
CA GLY A 128 -2.74 16.48 13.00
C GLY A 128 -3.07 15.20 12.26
N SER A 129 -3.80 14.29 12.92
CA SER A 129 -4.47 13.19 12.24
C SER A 129 -5.59 13.82 11.42
N ASP A 130 -5.64 13.52 10.13
CA ASP A 130 -6.74 13.90 9.26
C ASP A 130 -7.94 12.93 9.42
N ALA A 131 -8.08 12.32 10.59
CA ALA A 131 -9.04 11.25 10.89
C ALA A 131 -8.94 10.05 9.93
N GLY A 132 -7.71 9.76 9.50
CA GLY A 132 -7.39 8.68 8.57
C GLY A 132 -7.89 8.91 7.14
N THR A 133 -8.23 10.15 6.78
CA THR A 133 -8.77 10.50 5.45
C THR A 133 -7.77 10.15 4.35
N SER A 134 -6.51 10.51 4.53
CA SER A 134 -5.41 10.15 3.61
C SER A 134 -5.27 8.63 3.47
N THR A 135 -5.26 7.88 4.57
CA THR A 135 -5.16 6.41 4.54
C THR A 135 -6.38 5.77 3.88
N LYS A 136 -7.58 6.33 4.07
CA LYS A 136 -8.81 5.91 3.37
C LYS A 136 -8.72 6.19 1.86
N TYR A 137 -8.19 7.34 1.46
CA TYR A 137 -7.94 7.68 0.05
C TYR A 137 -6.90 6.75 -0.61
N ILE A 138 -5.84 6.38 0.11
CA ILE A 138 -4.86 5.40 -0.36
C ILE A 138 -5.53 4.03 -0.54
N LEU A 139 -6.35 3.59 0.43
CA LEU A 139 -7.09 2.34 0.35
C LEU A 139 -8.00 2.29 -0.87
N SER A 140 -8.80 3.35 -1.12
CA SER A 140 -9.68 3.40 -2.28
C SER A 140 -8.88 3.35 -3.58
N SER A 141 -7.85 4.18 -3.70
CA SER A 141 -7.02 4.28 -4.91
C SER A 141 -6.30 2.96 -5.24
N LEU A 142 -5.74 2.29 -4.23
CA LEU A 142 -5.10 1.00 -4.42
C LEU A 142 -6.11 -0.11 -4.75
N THR A 143 -7.29 -0.07 -4.13
CA THR A 143 -8.36 -1.04 -4.44
C THR A 143 -8.83 -0.90 -5.89
N GLU A 144 -9.07 0.33 -6.35
CA GLU A 144 -9.45 0.62 -7.74
C GLU A 144 -8.38 0.15 -8.73
N LEU A 145 -7.10 0.41 -8.44
CA LEU A 145 -6.00 -0.05 -9.29
C LEU A 145 -5.95 -1.59 -9.39
N VAL A 146 -6.12 -2.28 -8.27
CA VAL A 146 -6.15 -3.75 -8.22
C VAL A 146 -7.33 -4.31 -9.02
N LEU A 147 -8.51 -3.69 -8.90
CA LEU A 147 -9.70 -4.11 -9.65
C LEU A 147 -9.47 -3.94 -11.15
N ARG A 148 -9.02 -2.75 -11.59
CA ARG A 148 -8.74 -2.46 -13.00
C ARG A 148 -7.70 -3.43 -13.58
N TYR A 149 -6.61 -3.67 -12.86
CA TYR A 149 -5.59 -4.63 -13.29
C TYR A 149 -6.19 -6.04 -13.50
N ARG A 150 -7.11 -6.48 -12.65
CA ARG A 150 -7.71 -7.81 -12.76
C ARG A 150 -8.78 -7.89 -13.83
N GLU A 151 -9.49 -6.81 -14.09
CA GLU A 151 -10.38 -6.68 -15.24
C GLU A 151 -9.57 -6.82 -16.53
N ASP A 152 -8.49 -6.05 -16.68
CA ASP A 152 -7.57 -6.14 -17.82
C ASP A 152 -6.96 -7.55 -17.95
N ALA A 153 -6.58 -8.18 -16.83
CA ALA A 153 -5.97 -9.51 -16.83
C ALA A 153 -6.97 -10.65 -17.11
N ALA A 154 -8.27 -10.44 -16.95
CA ALA A 154 -9.29 -11.44 -17.26
C ALA A 154 -9.59 -11.53 -18.77
N GLU A 155 -9.18 -10.53 -19.55
CA GLU A 155 -9.34 -10.51 -21.01
C GLU A 155 -8.30 -11.36 -21.77
N TYR A 156 -7.25 -11.83 -21.09
CA TYR A 156 -6.12 -12.58 -21.67
C TYR A 156 -5.99 -13.99 -21.11
#